data_AF-A0A0Q9WV70-F1
#
_entry.id   AF-A0A0Q9WV70-F1
#
_cell.length_a   1.000
_cell.length_b   1.000
_cell.length_c   1.000
_cell.angle_alpha   90.00
_cell.angle_beta   90.00
_cell.angle_gamma   90.00
#
_symmetry.space_group_name_H-M   'P 1'
#
loop_
_entity.id
_entity.type
_entity.pdbx_description
1 polymer ?
#
loop_
_entity_poly.entity_id
_entity_poly.type
_entity_poly.pdbx_seq_one_letter_code
_entity_poly.pdbx_strand_id
1 'polypeptide(L)'
;MKLKFCCYCLSLRVGCCLIALLEIIFNSLGLIFGDESNLLLLGRAAYMFHLLGSIMLLMSTIKKVAYAVTFYLVSNGVHLILCTIFVIDWSIHYSHRIFEAFIPLFALPPTIYFWLVAYSYRKSILPESLIETVG
;
A
#
# COMPACT_ATOMS: atom_id res chain seq x y z
N MET A 1 -30.89 1.69 -17.22
CA MET A 1 -30.15 2.46 -16.18
C MET A 1 -28.81 1.79 -15.88
N LYS A 2 -27.68 2.24 -16.45
CA LYS A 2 -26.34 1.66 -16.19
C LYS A 2 -25.20 2.70 -16.03
N LEU A 3 -25.50 3.97 -15.75
CA LEU A 3 -24.44 5.01 -15.64
C LEU A 3 -23.89 5.24 -14.23
N LYS A 4 -24.66 5.01 -13.15
CA LYS A 4 -24.21 5.32 -11.78
C LYS A 4 -23.03 4.48 -11.29
N PHE A 5 -22.92 3.23 -11.75
CA PHE A 5 -21.83 2.34 -11.32
C PHE A 5 -20.48 2.71 -11.96
N CYS A 6 -20.50 3.22 -13.19
CA CYS A 6 -19.29 3.58 -13.94
C CYS A 6 -18.57 4.79 -13.33
N CYS A 7 -19.30 5.82 -12.89
CA CYS A 7 -18.71 6.99 -12.22
C CYS A 7 -18.06 6.64 -10.88
N TYR A 8 -18.66 5.72 -10.11
CA TYR A 8 -18.06 5.22 -8.87
C TYR A 8 -16.77 4.43 -9.14
N CYS A 9 -16.76 3.56 -10.15
CA CYS A 9 -15.55 2.82 -10.55
C CYS A 9 -14.45 3.74 -11.11
N LEU A 10 -14.81 4.78 -11.84
CA LEU A 10 -13.85 5.78 -12.33
C LEU A 10 -13.19 6.52 -11.16
N SER A 11 -13.99 6.91 -10.16
CA SER A 11 -13.50 7.52 -8.93
C SER A 11 -12.58 6.59 -8.14
N LEU A 12 -12.88 5.29 -8.10
CA LEU A 12 -12.07 4.30 -7.41
C LEU A 12 -10.74 4.02 -8.12
N ARG A 13 -10.76 3.92 -9.46
CA ARG A 13 -9.58 3.70 -10.30
C ARG A 13 -8.59 4.86 -10.18
N VAL A 14 -9.10 6.10 -10.24
CA VAL A 14 -8.28 7.31 -10.05
C VAL A 14 -7.72 7.36 -8.63
N GLY A 15 -8.54 7.01 -7.63
CA GLY A 15 -8.10 6.88 -6.24
C GLY A 15 -6.93 5.90 -6.08
N CYS A 16 -7.05 4.67 -6.58
CA CYS A 16 -5.97 3.69 -6.54
C CYS A 16 -4.72 4.12 -7.32
N CYS A 17 -4.88 4.87 -8.42
CA CYS A 17 -3.75 5.40 -9.18
C CYS A 17 -2.98 6.46 -8.37
N LEU A 18 -3.70 7.41 -7.76
CA LEU A 18 -3.10 8.43 -6.89
C LEU A 18 -2.43 7.81 -5.67
N ILE A 19 -3.07 6.83 -5.05
CA ILE A 19 -2.49 6.07 -3.92
C ILE A 19 -1.18 5.40 -4.35
N ALA A 20 -1.19 4.65 -5.45
CA ALA A 20 0.00 3.95 -5.93
C ALA A 20 1.15 4.93 -6.23
N LEU A 21 0.87 6.09 -6.84
CA LEU A 21 1.88 7.11 -7.11
C LEU A 21 2.45 7.72 -5.82
N LEU A 22 1.57 8.06 -4.86
CA LEU A 22 2.00 8.59 -3.56
C LEU A 22 2.87 7.56 -2.83
N GLU A 23 2.45 6.31 -2.76
CA GLU A 23 3.20 5.24 -2.09
C GLU A 23 4.55 4.96 -2.76
N ILE A 24 4.63 5.01 -4.09
CA ILE A 24 5.91 4.92 -4.81
C ILE A 24 6.84 6.05 -4.37
N ILE A 25 6.35 7.30 -4.34
CA ILE A 25 7.15 8.45 -3.92
C ILE A 25 7.61 8.30 -2.47
N PHE A 26 6.70 7.99 -1.54
CA PHE A 26 7.05 7.82 -0.12
C PHE A 26 8.01 6.66 0.13
N ASN A 27 7.81 5.51 -0.54
CA ASN A 27 8.71 4.36 -0.43
C ASN A 27 10.11 4.69 -1.00
N SER A 28 10.18 5.42 -2.12
CA SER A 28 11.46 5.87 -2.69
C SER A 28 12.18 6.85 -1.75
N LEU A 29 11.47 7.79 -1.14
CA LEU A 29 12.03 8.68 -0.12
C LEU A 29 12.52 7.88 1.09
N GLY A 30 11.75 6.91 1.59
CA GLY A 30 12.14 6.05 2.70
C GLY A 30 13.39 5.20 2.39
N LEU A 31 13.56 4.77 1.14
CA LEU A 31 14.77 4.06 0.68
C LEU A 31 16.00 4.97 0.63
N ILE A 32 15.85 6.22 0.18
CA ILE A 32 16.95 7.19 0.04
C ILE A 32 17.41 7.73 1.40
N PHE A 33 16.46 8.06 2.28
CA PHE A 33 16.74 8.63 3.61
C PHE A 33 16.92 7.57 4.71
N GLY A 34 16.79 6.28 4.39
CA GLY A 34 16.93 5.19 5.35
C GLY A 34 18.38 4.95 5.74
N ASP A 35 18.66 5.05 7.05
CA ASP A 35 19.97 4.89 7.69
C ASP A 35 20.53 3.45 7.59
N GLU A 36 21.84 3.27 7.79
CA GLU A 36 22.58 2.03 7.44
C GLU A 36 22.55 0.91 8.51
N SER A 37 21.69 0.99 9.52
CA SER A 37 21.70 0.00 10.63
C SER A 37 21.14 -1.38 10.24
N ASN A 38 21.59 -2.46 10.90
CA ASN A 38 21.18 -3.84 10.57
C ASN A 38 19.69 -4.14 10.81
N LEU A 39 19.05 -3.51 11.80
CA LEU A 39 17.59 -3.61 12.02
C LEU A 39 16.80 -2.96 10.87
N LEU A 40 17.38 -1.98 10.17
CA LEU A 40 16.81 -1.38 8.96
C LEU A 40 16.92 -2.28 7.73
N LEU A 41 17.67 -3.39 7.75
CA LEU A 41 17.75 -4.30 6.58
C LEU A 41 16.40 -4.98 6.30
N LEU A 42 15.74 -5.47 7.37
CA LEU A 42 14.40 -6.05 7.28
C LEU A 42 13.36 -4.97 6.91
N GLY A 43 13.50 -3.76 7.46
CA GLY A 43 12.68 -2.60 7.09
C GLY A 43 12.83 -2.23 5.61
N ARG A 44 14.06 -2.16 5.10
CA ARG A 44 14.38 -1.90 3.68
C ARG A 44 13.78 -2.98 2.77
N ALA A 45 13.90 -4.25 3.15
CA ALA A 45 13.26 -5.34 2.41
C ALA A 45 11.73 -5.18 2.38
N ALA A 46 11.12 -4.75 3.48
CA ALA A 46 9.69 -4.44 3.54
C ALA A 46 9.31 -3.27 2.63
N TYR A 47 10.09 -2.19 2.61
CA TYR A 47 9.89 -1.05 1.70
C TYR A 47 10.01 -1.46 0.24
N MET A 48 10.98 -2.31 -0.12
CA MET A 48 11.12 -2.82 -1.48
C MET A 48 9.94 -3.71 -1.89
N PHE A 49 9.49 -4.58 -0.99
CA PHE A 49 8.33 -5.44 -1.24
C PHE A 49 7.05 -4.61 -1.39
N HIS A 50 6.87 -3.59 -0.53
CA HIS A 50 5.75 -2.66 -0.60
C HIS A 50 5.78 -1.81 -1.89
N LEU A 51 6.97 -1.38 -2.32
CA LEU A 51 7.16 -0.67 -3.59
C LEU A 51 6.75 -1.54 -4.78
N LEU A 52 7.17 -2.81 -4.79
CA LEU A 52 6.73 -3.77 -5.81
C LEU A 52 5.21 -3.95 -5.80
N GLY A 53 4.61 -4.04 -4.61
CA GLY A 53 3.17 -4.03 -4.43
C GLY A 53 2.49 -2.80 -5.03
N SER A 54 3.04 -1.62 -4.79
CA SER A 54 2.52 -0.33 -5.28
C SER A 54 2.56 -0.26 -6.82
N ILE A 55 3.64 -0.77 -7.43
CA ILE A 55 3.76 -0.89 -8.89
C ILE A 55 2.70 -1.86 -9.43
N MET A 56 2.46 -2.98 -8.75
CA MET A 56 1.41 -3.94 -9.13
C MET A 56 0.01 -3.32 -9.02
N LEU A 57 -0.24 -2.48 -8.01
CA LEU A 57 -1.49 -1.72 -7.89
C LEU A 57 -1.66 -0.77 -9.09
N LEU A 58 -0.62 -0.02 -9.44
CA LEU A 58 -0.63 0.88 -10.60
C LEU A 58 -0.92 0.10 -11.90
N MET A 59 -0.24 -1.04 -12.10
CA MET A 59 -0.48 -1.94 -13.24
C MET A 59 -1.92 -2.46 -13.27
N SER A 60 -2.50 -2.77 -12.11
CA SER A 60 -3.90 -3.18 -12.01
C SER A 60 -4.87 -2.06 -12.38
N THR A 61 -4.54 -0.79 -12.09
CA THR A 61 -5.37 0.32 -12.58
C THR A 61 -5.37 0.38 -14.10
N ILE A 62 -4.29 0.01 -14.79
CA ILE A 62 -4.23 0.04 -16.26
C ILE A 62 -4.90 -1.20 -16.87
N LYS A 63 -4.50 -2.38 -16.42
CA LYS A 63 -4.88 -3.69 -17.01
C LYS A 63 -6.07 -4.38 -16.33
N LYS A 64 -6.66 -3.80 -15.28
CA LYS A 64 -7.78 -4.37 -14.50
C LYS A 64 -7.53 -5.78 -13.94
N VAL A 65 -6.28 -6.11 -13.59
CA VAL A 65 -5.91 -7.45 -13.10
C VAL A 65 -6.16 -7.58 -11.60
N ALA A 66 -7.09 -8.44 -11.18
CA ALA A 66 -7.45 -8.66 -9.77
C ALA A 66 -6.34 -9.28 -8.92
N TYR A 67 -5.51 -10.14 -9.52
CA TYR A 67 -4.36 -10.75 -8.84
C TYR A 67 -3.34 -9.69 -8.41
N ALA A 68 -3.08 -8.68 -9.25
CA ALA A 68 -2.14 -7.61 -8.96
C ALA A 68 -2.58 -6.73 -7.77
N VAL A 69 -3.88 -6.46 -7.61
CA VAL A 69 -4.41 -5.78 -6.40
C VAL A 69 -4.29 -6.66 -5.16
N THR A 70 -4.44 -7.97 -5.32
CA THR A 70 -4.29 -8.91 -4.20
C THR A 70 -2.85 -8.94 -3.71
N PHE A 71 -1.88 -8.95 -4.63
CA PHE A 71 -0.46 -8.84 -4.30
C PHE A 71 -0.15 -7.54 -3.55
N TYR A 72 -0.70 -6.41 -4.02
CA TYR A 72 -0.61 -5.14 -3.30
C TYR A 72 -1.17 -5.24 -1.86
N LEU A 73 -2.39 -5.75 -1.67
CA LEU A 73 -3.02 -5.88 -0.35
C LEU A 73 -2.17 -6.71 0.63
N VAL A 74 -1.55 -7.78 0.15
CA VAL A 74 -0.64 -8.61 0.96
C VAL A 74 0.62 -7.82 1.31
N SER A 75 1.26 -7.18 0.32
CA SER A 75 2.48 -6.40 0.54
C SER A 75 2.29 -5.23 1.50
N ASN A 76 1.19 -4.48 1.37
CA ASN A 76 0.85 -3.38 2.27
C ASN A 76 0.49 -3.90 3.68
N GLY A 77 -0.19 -5.05 3.78
CA GLY A 77 -0.43 -5.71 5.06
C GLY A 77 0.87 -6.12 5.79
N VAL A 78 1.82 -6.72 5.07
CA VAL A 78 3.14 -7.08 5.62
C VAL A 78 3.91 -5.82 6.04
N HIS A 79 3.88 -4.77 5.21
CA HIS A 79 4.51 -3.49 5.52
C HIS A 79 3.94 -2.86 6.80
N LEU A 80 2.61 -2.84 6.96
CA LEU A 80 1.92 -2.38 8.17
C LEU A 80 2.34 -3.16 9.43
N ILE A 81 2.38 -4.49 9.35
CA ILE A 81 2.79 -5.34 10.48
C ILE A 81 4.26 -5.05 10.86
N LEU A 82 5.15 -4.95 9.88
CA LEU A 82 6.55 -4.66 10.15
C LEU A 82 6.73 -3.25 10.72
N CYS A 83 6.08 -2.23 10.16
CA CYS A 83 6.11 -0.87 10.68
C CYS A 83 5.59 -0.79 12.13
N THR A 84 4.52 -1.51 12.47
CA THR A 84 4.01 -1.52 13.85
C THR A 84 4.97 -2.21 14.82
N ILE A 85 5.60 -3.32 14.43
CA ILE A 85 6.65 -3.97 15.23
C ILE A 85 7.82 -3.03 15.47
N PHE A 86 8.30 -2.33 14.42
CA PHE A 86 9.38 -1.35 14.53
C PHE A 86 9.03 -0.20 15.48
N VAL A 87 7.81 0.34 15.40
CA VAL A 87 7.37 1.41 16.30
C VAL A 87 7.31 0.94 17.76
N ILE A 88 6.85 -0.30 18.01
CA ILE A 88 6.80 -0.87 19.36
C ILE A 88 8.21 -1.10 19.91
N ASP A 89 9.10 -1.73 19.14
CA ASP A 89 10.48 -1.98 19.54
C ASP A 89 11.23 -0.67 19.84
N TRP A 90 11.05 0.32 18.97
CA TRP A 90 11.57 1.67 19.16
C TRP A 90 11.03 2.34 20.43
N SER A 91 9.72 2.24 20.68
CA SER A 91 9.07 2.83 21.86
C SER A 91 9.60 2.24 23.17
N ILE A 92 9.98 0.96 23.18
CA ILE A 92 10.52 0.29 24.36
C ILE A 92 11.98 0.70 24.61
N HIS A 93 12.81 0.77 23.56
CA HIS A 93 14.24 1.08 23.69
C HIS A 93 14.56 2.57 23.82
N TYR A 94 13.76 3.46 23.22
CA TYR A 94 14.07 4.89 23.09
C TYR A 94 12.96 5.80 23.63
N SER A 95 12.35 5.42 24.76
CA SER A 95 11.24 6.11 25.43
C SER A 95 11.38 7.65 25.57
N HIS A 96 12.61 8.17 25.62
CA HIS A 96 12.87 9.62 25.73
C HIS A 96 12.81 10.41 24.41
N ARG A 97 12.74 9.77 23.23
CA ARG A 97 12.66 10.43 21.90
C ARG A 97 11.30 10.25 21.22
N ILE A 98 10.25 10.71 21.89
CA ILE A 98 8.86 10.57 21.42
C ILE A 98 8.65 11.24 20.04
N PHE A 99 9.35 12.33 19.74
CA PHE A 99 9.21 13.07 18.47
C PHE A 99 9.51 12.25 17.21
N GLU A 100 10.43 11.29 17.30
CA GLU A 100 10.82 10.45 16.16
C GLU A 100 9.76 9.38 15.84
N ALA A 101 8.99 8.96 16.85
CA ALA A 101 7.90 7.99 16.71
C ALA A 101 6.59 8.61 16.19
N PHE A 102 6.44 9.94 16.22
CA PHE A 102 5.23 10.62 15.74
C PHE A 102 5.02 10.48 14.23
N ILE A 103 6.10 10.49 13.46
CA ILE A 103 6.06 10.40 11.99
C ILE A 103 5.45 9.06 11.53
N PRO A 104 5.96 7.88 11.98
CA PRO A 104 5.34 6.62 11.60
C PRO A 104 3.93 6.46 12.18
N LEU A 105 3.66 6.96 13.40
CA LEU A 105 2.32 6.89 14.00
C LEU A 105 1.27 7.65 13.18
N PHE A 106 1.62 8.82 12.64
CA PHE A 106 0.72 9.62 11.80
C PHE A 106 0.56 9.04 10.37
N ALA A 107 1.52 8.23 9.92
CA ALA A 107 1.49 7.58 8.61
C ALA A 107 0.66 6.27 8.58
N LEU A 108 0.36 5.65 9.73
CA LEU A 108 -0.41 4.40 9.82
C LEU A 108 -1.91 4.53 9.47
N PRO A 109 -2.65 5.57 9.91
CA PRO A 109 -4.06 5.69 9.56
C PRO A 109 -4.32 5.84 8.04
N PRO A 110 -3.54 6.65 7.29
CA PRO A 110 -3.67 6.73 5.84
C PRO A 110 -3.43 5.41 5.12
N THR A 111 -2.46 4.60 5.55
CA THR A 111 -2.15 3.31 4.91
C THR A 111 -3.26 2.27 5.10
N ILE A 112 -3.93 2.27 6.26
CA ILE A 112 -5.15 1.46 6.47
C ILE A 112 -6.28 1.93 5.55
N TYR A 113 -6.46 3.24 5.38
CA TYR A 113 -7.44 3.77 4.44
C TYR A 113 -7.13 3.35 3.00
N PHE A 114 -5.87 3.46 2.57
CA PHE A 114 -5.43 3.01 1.24
C PHE A 114 -5.70 1.52 1.02
N TRP A 115 -5.46 0.70 2.05
CA TRP A 115 -5.77 -0.73 2.03
C TRP A 115 -7.26 -1.00 1.80
N LEU A 116 -8.15 -0.27 2.49
CA LEU A 116 -9.60 -0.38 2.30
C LEU A 116 -10.04 0.06 0.90
N VAL A 117 -9.48 1.15 0.37
CA VAL A 117 -9.77 1.62 -1.00
C VAL A 117 -9.34 0.58 -2.04
N ALA A 118 -8.14 0.03 -1.92
CA ALA A 118 -7.66 -1.03 -2.81
C ALA A 118 -8.48 -2.32 -2.69
N TYR A 119 -8.94 -2.67 -1.50
CA TYR A 119 -9.85 -3.79 -1.29
C TYR A 119 -11.20 -3.58 -1.99
N SER A 120 -11.77 -2.38 -1.87
CA SER A 120 -12.99 -2.02 -2.61
C SER A 120 -12.77 -2.07 -4.12
N TYR A 121 -11.61 -1.63 -4.61
CA TYR A 121 -11.24 -1.74 -6.02
C TYR A 121 -11.13 -3.18 -6.48
N ARG A 122 -10.46 -4.05 -5.72
CA ARG A 122 -10.41 -5.49 -5.99
C ARG A 122 -11.81 -6.10 -6.15
N LYS A 123 -12.72 -5.78 -5.23
CA LYS A 123 -14.10 -6.29 -5.29
C LYS A 123 -14.83 -5.83 -6.56
N SER A 124 -14.55 -4.62 -7.04
CA SER A 124 -15.16 -4.10 -8.27
C SER A 124 -14.63 -4.76 -9.55
N ILE A 125 -13.36 -5.15 -9.60
CA ILE A 125 -12.72 -5.75 -10.80
C ILE A 125 -12.82 -7.28 -10.84
N LEU A 126 -13.00 -7.94 -9.70
CA LEU A 126 -13.13 -9.40 -9.61
C LEU A 126 -14.15 -10.00 -10.60
N PRO A 127 -15.39 -9.46 -10.72
CA PRO A 127 -16.35 -10.00 -11.69
C PRO A 127 -15.94 -9.80 -13.15
N GLU A 128 -15.25 -8.70 -13.50
CA GLU A 128 -14.73 -8.49 -14.87
C GLU A 128 -13.62 -9.52 -15.20
N SER A 129 -12.71 -9.78 -14.26
CA SER A 129 -11.60 -10.72 -14.48
C SER A 129 -12.04 -12.17 -14.65
N LEU A 130 -13.13 -12.59 -14.01
CA LEU A 130 -13.70 -13.93 -14.19
C LEU A 130 -14.31 -14.13 -15.58
N ILE A 131 -14.87 -13.06 -16.17
CA ILE A 131 -15.47 -13.10 -17.50
C ILE A 131 -14.38 -13.26 -18.58
N GLU A 132 -13.24 -12.59 -18.44
CA GLU A 132 -12.09 -12.73 -19.37
C GLU A 132 -11.38 -14.09 -19.28
N THR A 133 -11.50 -14.81 -18.15
CA THR A 133 -10.89 -16.14 -18.02
C THR A 133 -11.76 -17.30 -18.53
N VAL A 134 -13.06 -17.05 -18.76
CA VAL A 134 -14.04 -18.08 -19.16
C VAL A 134 -14.55 -17.88 -20.60
N GLY A 135 -14.41 -16.68 -21.16
CA GLY A 135 -14.70 -16.39 -22.58
C GLY A 135 -13.48 -16.57 -23.48
#